data_AF-A0A354YBU1-F1
#
_entry.id   AF-A0A354YBU1-F1
#
_cell.length_a   1.000
_cell.length_b   1.000
_cell.length_c   1.000
_cell.angle_alpha   90.00
_cell.angle_beta   90.00
_cell.angle_gamma   90.00
#
_symmetry.space_group_name_H-M   'P 1'
#
loop_
_entity.id
_entity.type
_entity.pdbx_description
1 polymer ?
#
loop_
_entity_poly.entity_id
_entity_poly.type
_entity_poly.pdbx_seq_one_letter_code
_entity_poly.pdbx_strand_id
1 'polypeptide(L)' 'SARGPSQADGQGVVAPPSPAAPAKVYDRRGRPMTGMKPAGPNRVLDTRTGRYYNTVPSGDGQRIER' A
#
# COMPACT_ATOMS: atom_id res chain seq x y z
N SER A 1 -7.57 22.60 -43.06
CA SER A 1 -7.72 21.29 -42.42
C SER A 1 -6.44 20.97 -41.66
N ALA A 2 -6.51 20.88 -40.33
CA ALA A 2 -5.34 20.85 -39.43
C ALA A 2 -4.79 19.43 -39.22
N ARG A 3 -3.45 19.34 -39.20
CA ARG A 3 -2.60 18.26 -38.69
C ARG A 3 -2.81 18.11 -37.17
N GLY A 4 -2.98 16.89 -36.66
CA GLY A 4 -2.95 16.60 -35.20
C GLY A 4 -1.52 16.58 -34.63
N PRO A 5 -1.27 15.89 -33.50
CA PRO A 5 -2.00 15.86 -32.22
C PRO A 5 -1.13 16.43 -31.09
N SER A 6 -1.69 17.15 -30.12
CA SER A 6 -0.90 17.63 -28.97
C SER A 6 -1.68 17.49 -27.67
N GLN A 7 -1.27 16.48 -26.89
CA GLN A 7 -1.21 16.45 -25.43
C GLN A 7 -2.30 17.22 -24.69
N ALA A 8 -3.35 16.52 -24.28
CA ALA A 8 -4.16 16.91 -23.13
C ALA A 8 -4.08 15.78 -22.11
N ASP A 9 -3.05 15.92 -21.26
CA ASP A 9 -2.91 15.42 -19.89
C ASP A 9 -3.99 14.44 -19.42
N GLY A 10 -3.70 13.15 -19.55
CA GLY A 10 -4.49 12.07 -18.97
C GLY A 10 -4.01 11.68 -17.57
N GLN A 11 -3.54 12.64 -16.77
CA GLN A 11 -3.09 12.36 -15.41
C GLN A 11 -4.24 12.64 -14.45
N GLY A 12 -5.12 11.65 -14.32
CA GLY A 12 -6.01 11.57 -13.17
C GLY A 12 -5.15 11.74 -11.93
N VAL A 13 -5.30 12.89 -11.27
CA VAL A 13 -4.63 13.21 -10.02
C VAL A 13 -4.99 12.11 -9.03
N VAL A 14 -4.13 11.11 -8.88
CA VAL A 14 -4.23 10.20 -7.75
C VAL A 14 -3.98 11.09 -6.55
N ALA A 15 -5.06 11.42 -5.83
CA ALA A 15 -4.93 12.12 -4.57
C ALA A 15 -3.85 11.38 -3.76
N PRO A 16 -2.90 12.10 -3.11
CA PRO A 16 -1.98 11.43 -2.21
C PRO A 16 -2.85 10.60 -1.28
N PRO A 17 -2.58 9.29 -1.08
CA PRO A 17 -3.39 8.49 -0.19
C PRO A 17 -3.47 9.27 1.12
N SER A 18 -4.67 9.72 1.49
CA SER A 18 -4.91 10.31 2.81
C SER A 18 -4.23 9.40 3.83
N PRO A 19 -3.59 9.93 4.89
CA PRO A 19 -2.93 9.08 5.88
C PRO A 19 -3.96 8.10 6.41
N ALA A 20 -3.99 6.91 5.81
CA ALA A 20 -4.98 5.92 6.08
C ALA A 20 -4.79 5.58 7.55
N ALA A 21 -5.91 5.42 8.27
CA ALA A 21 -5.87 4.82 9.60
C ALA A 21 -4.89 3.63 9.55
N PRO A 22 -4.02 3.45 10.56
CA PRO A 22 -2.91 2.52 10.49
C PRO A 22 -3.40 1.17 9.99
N ALA A 23 -3.00 0.82 8.75
CA ALA A 23 -3.56 -0.31 8.03
C ALA A 23 -3.36 -1.57 8.87
N LYS A 24 -4.45 -2.29 9.16
CA LYS A 24 -4.36 -3.52 9.96
C LYS A 24 -3.55 -4.55 9.18
N VAL A 25 -2.53 -5.11 9.80
CA VAL A 25 -1.65 -6.08 9.12
C VAL A 25 -2.10 -7.48 9.48
N TYR A 26 -2.17 -8.36 8.49
CA TYR A 26 -2.60 -9.74 8.62
C TYR A 26 -1.51 -10.69 8.10
N ASP A 27 -1.38 -11.87 8.71
CA ASP A 27 -0.56 -12.94 8.15
C ASP A 27 -1.25 -13.58 6.92
N ARG A 28 -0.55 -14.51 6.25
CA ARG A 28 -1.12 -15.24 5.10
C ARG A 28 -2.42 -15.99 5.40
N ARG A 29 -2.64 -16.38 6.65
CA ARG A 29 -3.85 -17.07 7.11
C ARG A 29 -4.97 -16.09 7.49
N GLY A 30 -4.76 -14.79 7.30
CA GLY A 30 -5.73 -13.74 7.64
C GLY A 30 -5.77 -13.38 9.12
N ARG A 31 -4.81 -13.83 9.94
CA ARG A 31 -4.76 -13.49 11.36
C ARG A 31 -4.11 -12.13 11.56
N PRO A 32 -4.67 -11.24 12.40
CA PRO A 32 -4.07 -9.94 12.64
C PRO A 32 -2.70 -10.07 13.31
N MET A 33 -1.73 -9.32 12.80
CA MET A 33 -0.38 -9.22 13.33
C MET A 33 -0.22 -7.91 14.11
N THR A 34 0.11 -8.04 15.39
CA THR A 34 0.47 -6.92 16.26
C THR A 34 1.96 -6.61 16.14
N GLY A 35 2.34 -5.35 16.35
CA GLY A 35 3.74 -4.91 16.23
C GLY A 35 4.17 -4.66 14.78
N MET A 36 3.21 -4.51 13.87
CA MET A 36 3.49 -4.15 12.49
C MET A 36 3.26 -2.65 12.29
N LYS A 37 4.21 -2.01 11.61
CA LYS A 37 4.15 -0.60 11.23
C LYS A 37 4.27 -0.45 9.72
N PRO A 38 3.40 0.32 9.05
CA PRO A 38 3.58 0.65 7.65
C PRO A 38 4.96 1.26 7.40
N ALA A 39 5.70 0.70 6.44
CA ALA A 39 7.06 1.12 6.10
C ALA A 39 7.18 1.63 4.66
N GLY A 40 6.11 1.53 3.87
CA GLY A 40 6.05 1.98 2.49
C GLY A 40 4.90 1.30 1.74
N PRO A 41 4.78 1.53 0.42
CA PRO A 41 3.86 0.79 -0.41
C PRO A 41 4.14 -0.71 -0.30
N ASN A 42 3.10 -1.51 -0.01
CA ASN A 42 3.21 -2.96 0.04
C ASN A 42 4.33 -3.46 0.98
N ARG A 43 4.63 -2.68 2.04
CA ARG A 43 5.66 -3.01 3.01
C ARG A 43 5.31 -2.62 4.43
N VAL A 44 5.64 -3.53 5.34
CA VAL A 44 5.49 -3.35 6.79
C VAL A 44 6.79 -3.73 7.50
N LEU A 45 7.09 -3.01 8.57
CA LEU A 45 8.13 -3.30 9.52
C LEU A 45 7.52 -4.02 10.72
N ASP A 46 8.05 -5.19 11.05
CA ASP A 46 7.86 -5.83 12.34
C ASP A 46 8.76 -5.16 13.36
N THR A 47 8.17 -4.32 14.22
CA THR A 47 8.89 -3.57 15.24
C THR A 47 9.40 -4.44 16.38
N ARG A 48 8.97 -5.71 16.45
CA ARG A 48 9.44 -6.68 17.46
C ARG A 48 10.77 -7.30 17.05
N THR A 49 10.97 -7.55 15.74
CA THR A 49 12.17 -8.22 15.22
C THR A 49 13.03 -7.33 14.33
N GLY A 50 12.58 -6.12 13.99
CA GLY A 50 13.23 -5.24 13.01
C GLY A 50 13.15 -5.74 11.56
N ARG A 51 12.26 -6.70 11.26
CA ARG A 51 12.19 -7.33 9.93
C ARG A 51 11.18 -6.62 9.05
N TYR A 52 11.53 -6.46 7.78
CA TYR A 52 10.59 -5.99 6.77
C TYR A 52 9.89 -7.15 6.08
N TYR A 53 8.61 -6.98 5.83
CA TYR A 53 7.79 -7.91 5.05
C TYR A 53 7.12 -7.20 3.89
N ASN A 54 7.04 -7.90 2.76
CA ASN A 54 6.18 -7.50 1.66
C ASN A 54 4.74 -7.87 1.99
N THR A 55 3.82 -7.04 1.54
CA THR A 55 2.39 -7.16 1.80
C THR A 55 1.58 -6.79 0.57
N VAL A 56 0.36 -7.33 0.47
CA VAL A 56 -0.63 -6.93 -0.51
C VAL A 56 -1.79 -6.20 0.17
N PRO A 57 -2.47 -5.25 -0.50
CA PRO A 57 -3.73 -4.69 -0.01
C PRO A 57 -4.75 -5.81 0.24
N SER A 58 -5.48 -5.71 1.35
CA SER A 58 -6.48 -6.71 1.74
C SER A 58 -7.57 -6.08 2.60
N GLY A 59 -8.76 -5.86 2.03
CA GLY A 59 -9.91 -5.28 2.72
C GLY A 59 -9.52 -4.04 3.53
N ASP A 60 -9.60 -4.14 4.85
CA ASP A 60 -9.29 -3.09 5.82
C ASP A 60 -7.80 -2.89 6.13
N GLY A 61 -6.89 -3.51 5.38
CA GLY A 61 -5.46 -3.32 5.61
C GLY A 61 -4.52 -4.06 4.66
N GLN A 62 -3.49 -4.69 5.20
CA GLN A 62 -2.39 -5.30 4.45
C GLN A 62 -2.18 -6.77 4.86
N ARG A 63 -1.89 -7.65 3.91
CA ARG A 63 -1.61 -9.07 4.16
C ARG A 63 -0.18 -9.43 3.76
N ILE A 64 0.56 -10.11 4.62
CA ILE A 64 1.93 -10.57 4.34
C ILE A 64 1.96 -11.54 3.15
N GLU A 65 2.86 -11.30 2.20
CA GLU A 65 3.13 -12.16 1.06
C GLU A 65 4.41 -13.00 1.31
N ARG A 66 4.43 -13.93 2.28
CA ARG A 66 5.58 -14.85 2.50
C ARG A 66 5.23 -16.29 2.80
#